data_AF-A0A844MUK1-F1
#
_entry.id   AF-A0A844MUK1-F1
#
_cell.length_a   1.000
_cell.length_b   1.000
_cell.length_c   1.000
_cell.angle_alpha   90.00
_cell.angle_beta   90.00
_cell.angle_gamma   90.00
#
_symmetry.space_group_name_H-M   'P 1'
#
loop_
_entity.id
_entity.type
_entity.pdbx_description
1 polymer ?
#
loop_
_entity_poly.entity_id
_entity_poly.type
_entity_poly.pdbx_seq_one_letter_code
_entity_poly.pdbx_strand_id
1 'polypeptide(L)' 'MLAIDEIMTVTEKPKNKRQDPNFTKITADIEKDVAAKTRAICALTDVSLSDAVNEALKMWIETKKKDSNFEI' A
#
# COMPACT_ATOMS: atom_id res chain seq x y z
N MET A 1 13.40 -15.16 -41.16
CA MET A 1 12.42 -14.07 -41.38
C MET A 1 11.94 -13.62 -40.02
N LEU A 2 12.03 -12.31 -39.78
CA LEU A 2 11.60 -11.62 -38.58
C LEU A 2 10.08 -11.68 -38.41
N ALA A 3 9.61 -11.87 -37.20
CA ALA A 3 8.50 -11.10 -36.62
C ALA A 3 8.45 -11.43 -35.12
N ILE A 4 9.11 -10.58 -34.34
CA ILE A 4 8.91 -10.51 -32.91
C ILE A 4 7.57 -9.81 -32.78
N ASP A 5 6.51 -10.55 -32.47
CA ASP A 5 5.21 -9.96 -32.18
C ASP A 5 5.38 -9.06 -30.95
N GLU A 6 5.32 -7.75 -31.19
CA GLU A 6 5.23 -6.73 -30.17
C GLU A 6 4.07 -7.06 -29.24
N ILE A 7 4.40 -7.58 -28.06
CA ILE A 7 3.48 -7.66 -26.94
C ILE A 7 3.16 -6.22 -26.58
N MET A 8 2.03 -5.74 -27.10
CA MET A 8 1.37 -4.52 -26.67
C MET A 8 1.14 -4.63 -25.16
N THR A 9 2.05 -4.04 -24.38
CA THR A 9 1.84 -3.84 -22.96
C THR A 9 0.81 -2.73 -22.81
N VAL A 10 -0.46 -3.14 -22.85
CA VAL A 10 -1.60 -2.34 -22.43
C VAL A 10 -1.34 -1.95 -20.97
N THR A 11 -0.73 -0.79 -20.78
CA THR A 11 -0.58 -0.15 -19.47
C THR A 11 -1.90 0.49 -19.08
N GLU A 12 -2.94 -0.33 -18.98
CA GLU A 12 -4.13 0.03 -18.24
C GLU A 12 -3.74 0.12 -16.77
N LYS A 13 -3.39 1.32 -16.31
CA LYS A 13 -3.47 1.65 -14.88
C LYS A 13 -4.89 1.28 -14.45
N PRO A 14 -5.10 0.27 -13.61
CA PRO A 14 -6.44 -0.04 -13.17
C PRO A 14 -6.96 1.17 -12.39
N LYS A 15 -8.13 1.66 -12.82
CA LYS A 15 -8.82 2.83 -12.26
C LYS A 15 -9.25 2.65 -10.79
N ASN A 16 -8.90 1.53 -10.17
CA ASN A 16 -9.38 1.13 -8.85
C ASN A 16 -8.37 0.23 -8.16
N LYS A 17 -7.83 0.64 -7.00
CA LYS A 17 -6.91 -0.15 -6.14
C LYS A 17 -7.48 -1.52 -5.72
N ARG A 18 -8.76 -1.81 -6.02
CA ARG A 18 -9.46 -3.09 -5.80
C ARG A 18 -9.22 -4.14 -6.89
N GLN A 19 -8.79 -3.73 -8.08
CA GLN A 19 -8.50 -4.61 -9.22
C GLN A 19 -7.01 -4.69 -9.55
N ASP A 20 -6.18 -3.95 -8.81
CA ASP A 20 -4.74 -4.06 -8.92
C ASP A 20 -4.27 -5.41 -8.32
N PRO A 21 -3.56 -6.26 -9.09
CA PRO A 21 -2.98 -7.50 -8.56
C PRO A 21 -1.87 -7.26 -7.52
N ASN A 22 -1.41 -6.01 -7.37
CA ASN A 22 -0.36 -5.63 -6.42
C ASN A 22 -0.88 -5.19 -5.04
N PHE A 23 -2.20 -5.07 -4.85
CA PHE A 23 -2.78 -4.66 -3.57
C PHE A 23 -3.65 -5.78 -2.97
N THR A 24 -3.34 -6.15 -1.73
CA THR A 24 -4.12 -7.11 -0.95
C THR A 24 -4.88 -6.38 0.16
N LYS A 25 -6.16 -6.70 0.34
CA LYS A 25 -6.97 -6.14 1.44
C LYS A 25 -6.63 -6.83 2.76
N ILE A 26 -6.16 -6.07 3.73
CA ILE A 26 -5.98 -6.51 5.11
C ILE A 26 -7.13 -5.92 5.95
N THR A 27 -7.75 -6.73 6.79
CA THR A 27 -8.77 -6.28 7.75
C THR A 27 -8.22 -6.48 9.15
N ALA A 28 -8.17 -5.40 9.94
CA ALA A 28 -7.67 -5.42 11.31
C ALA A 28 -8.48 -4.44 12.17
N ASP A 29 -8.63 -4.78 13.44
CA ASP A 29 -9.20 -3.88 14.42
C ASP A 29 -8.13 -2.90 14.92
N ILE A 30 -8.49 -1.62 14.95
CA ILE A 30 -7.64 -0.54 15.46
C ILE A 30 -8.39 0.25 16.53
N GLU A 31 -7.65 0.81 17.48
CA GLU A 31 -8.24 1.65 18.51
C GLU A 31 -8.95 2.87 17.91
N LYS A 32 -10.09 3.24 18.50
CA LYS A 32 -10.93 4.34 18.02
C LYS A 32 -10.17 5.66 17.94
N ASP A 33 -9.33 5.93 18.93
CA ASP A 33 -8.55 7.17 19.03
C ASP A 33 -7.49 7.25 17.93
N VAL A 34 -6.83 6.12 17.64
CA VAL A 34 -5.88 6.02 16.54
C VAL A 34 -6.62 6.27 15.23
N ALA A 35 -7.74 5.58 14.98
CA ALA A 35 -8.54 5.76 13.77
C ALA A 35 -9.01 7.20 13.56
N ALA A 36 -9.45 7.88 14.63
CA ALA A 36 -9.87 9.27 14.57
C ALA A 36 -8.72 10.21 14.21
N LYS A 37 -7.56 10.04 14.86
CA LYS A 37 -6.35 10.83 14.57
C LYS A 37 -5.85 10.61 13.14
N THR A 38 -5.80 9.36 12.67
CA THR A 38 -5.35 9.06 11.31
C THR A 38 -6.26 9.72 10.27
N ARG A 39 -7.58 9.68 10.46
CA ARG A 39 -8.53 10.37 9.56
C ARG A 39 -8.35 11.89 9.58
N ALA A 40 -8.15 12.48 10.75
CA ALA A 40 -7.90 13.92 10.87
C ALA A 40 -6.61 14.32 10.13
N ILE A 41 -5.53 13.55 10.28
CA ILE A 41 -4.27 13.79 9.58
C ILE A 41 -4.47 13.65 8.07
N CYS A 42 -5.12 12.58 7.60
CA CYS A 42 -5.41 12.38 6.18
C CYS A 42 -6.21 13.54 5.57
N ALA A 43 -7.17 14.08 6.32
CA ALA A 43 -7.94 15.25 5.89
C ALA A 43 -7.11 16.54 5.80
N LEU A 44 -6.05 16.67 6.61
CA LEU A 44 -5.16 17.84 6.61
C LEU A 44 -4.06 17.74 5.55
N THR A 45 -3.61 16.54 5.21
CA THR A 45 -2.45 16.32 4.33
C THR A 45 -2.82 15.90 2.91
N ASP A 46 -4.12 15.78 2.60
CA ASP A 46 -4.65 15.25 1.34
C ASP A 46 -4.09 13.85 0.98
N VAL A 47 -3.72 13.08 2.02
CA VAL A 47 -3.19 11.72 1.88
C VAL A 47 -4.33 10.73 2.00
N SER A 48 -4.37 9.72 1.12
CA SER A 48 -5.38 8.67 1.22
C SER A 48 -5.10 7.77 2.43
N LEU A 49 -6.17 7.30 3.10
CA LEU A 49 -6.04 6.40 4.24
C LEU A 49 -5.22 5.15 3.92
N SER A 50 -5.35 4.62 2.70
CA SER A 50 -4.59 3.46 2.24
C SER A 50 -3.09 3.75 2.14
N ASP A 51 -2.70 4.95 1.72
CA ASP A 51 -1.30 5.33 1.59
C ASP A 51 -0.69 5.57 2.98
N ALA A 52 -1.43 6.23 3.88
CA ALA A 52 -1.01 6.41 5.27
C ALA A 52 -0.80 5.08 6.01
N VAL A 53 -1.72 4.12 5.82
CA VAL A 53 -1.59 2.77 6.41
C VAL A 53 -0.39 2.02 5.81
N ASN A 54 -0.17 2.13 4.49
CA ASN A 54 0.98 1.49 3.84
C ASN A 54 2.32 2.05 4.34
N GLU A 55 2.43 3.36 4.52
CA GLU A 55 3.63 3.99 5.09
C GLU A 55 3.88 3.53 6.52
N ALA A 56 2.84 3.54 7.36
CA ALA A 56 2.95 3.08 8.74
C ALA A 56 3.39 1.62 8.83
N LEU A 57 2.84 0.74 7.98
CA LEU A 57 3.23 -0.67 7.93
C LEU A 57 4.66 -0.85 7.44
N LYS A 58 5.11 -0.11 6.41
CA LYS A 58 6.51 -0.15 5.94
C LYS A 58 7.47 0.26 7.04
N MET A 59 7.21 1.38 7.71
CA MET A 59 8.02 1.85 8.84
C MET A 59 8.05 0.82 9.97
N TRP A 60 6.91 0.20 10.28
CA TRP A 60 6.84 -0.84 11.31
C TRP A 60 7.66 -2.07 10.93
N ILE A 61 7.58 -2.55 9.68
CA ILE A 61 8.38 -3.67 9.17
C ILE A 61 9.87 -3.34 9.24
N GLU A 62 10.28 -2.15 8.78
CA GLU A 62 11.68 -1.72 8.83
C GLU A 62 12.21 -1.61 10.26
N THR A 63 11.39 -1.11 11.18
CA THR A 63 11.73 -1.05 12.61
C THR A 63 11.91 -2.46 13.17
N LYS A 64 11.00 -3.38 12.84
CA LYS A 64 11.10 -4.78 13.28
C LYS A 64 12.30 -5.52 12.69
N LYS A 65 12.69 -5.23 11.43
CA LYS A 65 13.92 -5.74 10.81
C LYS A 65 15.20 -5.20 11.45
N LYS A 66 15.15 -4.01 12.06
CA LYS A 66 16.30 -3.43 12.79
C LYS A 66 16.39 -3.99 14.21
N ASP A 67 15.26 -4.11 14.89
CA ASP A 67 15.20 -4.61 16.27
C ASP A 67 15.47 -6.11 16.37
N SER A 68 15.19 -6.82 15.28
CA SER A 68 15.21 -8.26 15.25
C SER A 68 15.92 -8.66 13.97
N ASN A 69 16.94 -9.50 14.07
CA ASN A 69 17.66 -10.11 12.95
C ASN A 69 16.73 -11.09 12.18
N PHE A 70 15.54 -10.63 11.79
CA PHE A 70 14.49 -11.38 11.11
C PHE A 70 14.74 -11.25 9.61
N GLU A 71 15.38 -12.29 9.06
CA GLU A 71 15.30 -12.59 7.64
C GLU A 71 13.90 -13.14 7.35
N ILE A 72 13.15 -12.43 6.51
CA ILE A 72 11.95 -12.92 5.82
C ILE A 72 12.28 -12.92 4.34
#